data_AF-A0A1Y2R5H9-F1
#
_entry.id   AF-A0A1Y2R5H9-F1
#
_cell.length_a   1.000
_cell.length_b   1.000
_cell.length_c   1.000
_cell.angle_alpha   90.00
_cell.angle_beta   90.00
_cell.angle_gamma   90.00
#
_symmetry.space_group_name_H-M   'P 1'
#
loop_
_entity.id
_entity.type
_entity.pdbx_description
1 polymer ?
#
loop_
_entity_poly.entity_id
_entity_poly.type
_entity_poly.pdbx_seq_one_letter_code
_entity_poly.pdbx_strand_id
1 'polypeptide(L)'
;MLKFLLSTTLFFLAATASAQSLWRDVPAGASPAEVLALIPEARPVSRGPVLLEIPRHELLDATFSVAFEFEQDKLKGITLRSQAATANEARALAQRLTASLRSRYGLEISTKSRQDDVIPGIDRKWSSRKSSIHLQVVEGSVVRLHYQAEATRSASQL
;
A
#
# COMPACT_ATOMS: atom_id res chain seq x y z
N MET A 1 18.76 47.87 27.95
CA MET A 1 18.08 47.60 26.68
C MET A 1 19.09 46.97 25.73
N LEU A 2 18.94 45.69 25.39
CA LEU A 2 19.71 45.04 24.33
C LEU A 2 18.82 43.97 23.68
N LYS A 3 18.35 44.25 22.47
CA LYS A 3 17.72 43.30 21.54
C LYS A 3 18.85 42.67 20.73
N PHE A 4 18.91 41.35 20.59
CA PHE A 4 19.33 40.57 19.42
C PHE A 4 19.08 39.09 19.79
N LEU A 5 18.05 38.46 19.22
CA LEU A 5 18.16 37.51 18.09
C LEU A 5 18.93 36.24 18.48
N LEU A 6 18.24 35.11 18.58
CA LEU A 6 18.50 33.96 17.71
C LEU A 6 17.47 32.85 17.96
N SER A 7 16.64 32.65 16.95
CA SER A 7 15.82 31.46 16.74
C SER A 7 16.69 30.22 16.62
N THR A 8 16.72 29.35 17.62
CA THR A 8 17.11 27.95 17.38
C THR A 8 16.68 27.06 18.54
N THR A 9 15.52 26.43 18.40
CA THR A 9 15.23 25.11 18.97
C THR A 9 13.88 24.68 18.39
N LEU A 10 13.65 23.50 17.84
CA LEU A 10 14.48 22.40 17.40
C LEU A 10 13.42 21.52 16.71
N PHE A 11 13.50 21.43 15.38
CA PHE A 11 12.50 20.75 14.54
C PHE A 11 12.70 19.22 14.69
N PHE A 12 12.34 18.64 15.84
CA PHE A 12 12.34 17.17 16.07
C PHE A 12 10.91 16.62 16.05
N LEU A 13 10.24 16.76 14.90
CA LEU A 13 9.00 16.03 14.57
C LEU A 13 9.20 15.18 13.30
N ALA A 14 10.42 14.70 13.07
CA ALA A 14 10.69 13.72 12.03
C ALA A 14 10.65 12.30 12.64
N ALA A 15 9.86 11.43 12.00
CA ALA A 15 9.89 9.97 12.10
C ALA A 15 8.96 9.25 13.09
N THR A 16 7.79 9.80 13.41
CA THR A 16 6.59 8.93 13.46
C THR A 16 5.86 9.06 12.12
N ALA A 17 6.56 8.74 11.03
CA ALA A 17 5.94 8.52 9.72
C ALA A 17 5.12 7.24 9.85
N SER A 18 3.89 7.47 10.28
CA SER A 18 2.93 6.50 10.78
C SER A 18 2.76 5.29 9.86
N ALA A 19 2.66 4.11 10.47
CA ALA A 19 2.02 2.92 9.89
C ALA A 19 0.53 3.16 9.47
N GLN A 20 0.08 4.42 9.40
CA GLN A 20 -1.23 4.89 8.90
C GLN A 20 -1.24 5.03 7.36
N SER A 21 -0.08 5.11 6.71
CA SER A 21 0.02 5.29 5.25
C SER A 21 0.10 3.96 4.53
N LEU A 22 -1.03 3.34 4.26
CA LEU A 22 -1.03 2.24 3.30
C LEU A 22 -2.03 2.42 2.15
N TRP A 23 -2.99 3.35 2.27
CA TRP A 23 -3.94 3.74 1.19
C TRP A 23 -4.71 5.04 1.50
N ARG A 24 -4.13 5.94 2.32
CA ARG A 24 -4.57 7.29 2.78
C ARG A 24 -5.88 7.87 2.20
N ASP A 25 -7.03 7.31 2.56
CA ASP A 25 -8.35 7.87 2.24
C ASP A 25 -8.58 8.22 0.75
N VAL A 26 -7.75 7.69 -0.16
CA VAL A 26 -7.89 7.97 -1.58
C VAL A 26 -9.17 7.31 -2.03
N PRO A 27 -10.16 8.08 -2.53
CA PRO A 27 -11.44 7.50 -2.89
C PRO A 27 -11.25 6.44 -3.96
N ALA A 28 -11.89 5.29 -3.78
CA ALA A 28 -12.04 4.33 -4.86
C ALA A 28 -12.65 5.05 -6.07
N GLY A 29 -12.01 4.91 -7.23
CA GLY A 29 -12.41 5.59 -8.45
C GLY A 29 -11.97 7.04 -8.61
N ALA A 30 -11.07 7.55 -7.75
CA ALA A 30 -10.42 8.84 -7.97
C ALA A 30 -9.65 8.86 -9.31
N SER A 31 -9.67 9.99 -10.00
CA SER A 31 -8.89 10.25 -11.21
C SER A 31 -7.40 10.43 -10.89
N PRO A 32 -6.51 10.28 -11.89
CA PRO A 32 -5.08 10.56 -11.71
C PRO A 32 -4.80 11.96 -11.18
N ALA A 33 -5.56 12.97 -11.62
CA ALA A 33 -5.42 14.35 -11.14
C ALA A 33 -5.79 14.49 -9.66
N GLU A 34 -6.87 13.84 -9.22
CA GLU A 34 -7.27 13.82 -7.80
C GLU A 34 -6.24 13.09 -6.94
N VAL A 35 -5.70 11.98 -7.44
CA VAL A 35 -4.63 11.25 -6.74
C VAL A 35 -3.37 12.12 -6.60
N LEU A 36 -2.96 12.84 -7.66
CA LEU A 36 -1.83 13.78 -7.59
C LEU A 36 -2.07 14.93 -6.61
N ALA A 37 -3.31 15.43 -6.53
CA ALA A 37 -3.67 16.48 -5.57
C ALA A 37 -3.61 16.00 -4.12
N LEU A 38 -4.00 14.75 -3.86
CA LEU A 38 -3.96 14.12 -2.52
C LEU A 38 -2.56 13.60 -2.15
N ILE A 39 -1.76 13.23 -3.16
CA ILE A 39 -0.47 12.57 -3.00
C ILE A 39 0.55 13.29 -3.91
N PRO A 40 1.10 14.44 -3.47
CA PRO A 40 2.04 15.22 -4.28
C PRO A 40 3.38 14.51 -4.56
N GLU A 41 3.69 13.47 -3.80
CA GLU A 41 4.86 12.60 -3.99
C GLU A 41 4.69 11.59 -5.13
N ALA A 42 3.45 11.38 -5.60
CA ALA A 42 3.18 10.54 -6.76
C ALA A 42 3.65 11.25 -8.03
N ARG A 43 4.25 10.51 -8.94
CA ARG A 43 4.73 11.02 -10.23
C ARG A 43 4.15 10.23 -11.39
N PRO A 44 3.91 10.86 -12.55
CA PRO A 44 3.41 10.16 -13.72
C PRO A 44 4.44 9.18 -14.26
N VAL A 45 3.96 8.05 -14.77
CA VAL A 45 4.76 7.05 -15.49
C VAL A 45 4.28 6.93 -16.93
N SER A 46 5.23 6.75 -17.85
CA SER A 46 4.95 6.84 -19.29
C SER A 46 4.42 5.55 -19.93
N ARG A 47 4.26 4.45 -19.17
CA ARG A 47 3.94 3.13 -19.74
C ARG A 47 3.08 2.25 -18.83
N GLY A 48 2.05 1.63 -19.43
CA GLY A 48 1.24 0.58 -18.82
C GLY A 48 -0.09 1.06 -18.21
N PRO A 49 -0.82 0.18 -17.50
CA PRO A 49 -2.06 0.53 -16.78
C PRO A 49 -1.81 1.32 -15.49
N VAL A 50 -0.54 1.39 -15.06
CA VAL A 50 -0.10 2.26 -13.97
C VAL A 50 0.12 3.64 -14.57
N LEU A 51 -0.57 4.65 -14.03
CA LEU A 51 -0.39 6.04 -14.47
C LEU A 51 0.45 6.85 -13.49
N LEU A 52 0.45 6.47 -12.20
CA LEU A 52 1.22 7.14 -11.16
C LEU A 52 2.02 6.14 -10.33
N GLU A 53 3.16 6.57 -9.83
CA GLU A 53 3.99 5.80 -8.90
C GLU A 53 4.58 6.68 -7.79
N ILE A 54 4.92 6.05 -6.65
CA ILE A 54 5.87 6.57 -5.67
C ILE A 54 7.05 5.59 -5.61
N PRO A 55 8.24 5.95 -6.10
CA PRO A 55 9.35 4.99 -6.23
C PRO A 55 9.88 4.48 -4.90
N ARG A 56 9.81 5.34 -3.87
CA ARG A 56 10.32 5.07 -2.53
C ARG A 56 9.36 5.62 -1.49
N HIS A 57 8.71 4.70 -0.79
CA HIS A 57 7.84 4.96 0.34
C HIS A 57 8.28 4.08 1.51
N GLU A 58 8.53 4.68 2.67
CA GLU A 58 8.97 3.94 3.86
C GLU A 58 7.77 3.48 4.69
N LEU A 59 7.76 2.19 5.05
CA LEU A 59 6.71 1.55 5.82
C LEU A 59 7.28 0.37 6.61
N LEU A 60 7.06 0.36 7.92
CA LEU A 60 7.51 -0.72 8.82
C LEU A 60 9.00 -1.07 8.64
N ASP A 61 9.82 -0.01 8.53
CA ASP A 61 11.27 -0.04 8.34
C ASP A 61 11.71 -0.71 7.02
N ALA A 62 10.82 -0.78 6.03
CA ALA A 62 11.10 -1.26 4.70
C ALA A 62 10.74 -0.20 3.65
N THR A 63 11.50 -0.19 2.55
CA THR A 63 11.21 0.67 1.40
C THR A 63 10.31 -0.08 0.42
N PHE A 64 9.22 0.57 0.02
CA PHE A 64 8.28 0.10 -0.99
C PHE A 64 8.27 1.04 -2.19
N SER A 65 8.14 0.47 -3.38
CA SER A 65 7.58 1.19 -4.52
C SER A 65 6.06 1.07 -4.49
N VAL A 66 5.34 2.17 -4.71
CA VAL A 66 3.88 2.22 -4.79
C VAL A 66 3.49 2.48 -6.24
N ALA A 67 2.57 1.69 -6.77
CA ALA A 67 2.00 1.87 -8.10
C ALA A 67 0.48 2.08 -7.98
N PHE A 68 -0.04 3.09 -8.67
CA PHE A 68 -1.47 3.37 -8.75
C PHE A 68 -2.00 2.91 -10.12
N GLU A 69 -2.92 1.97 -10.09
CA GLU A 69 -3.50 1.32 -11.26
C GLU A 69 -4.86 1.95 -11.57
N PHE A 70 -5.02 2.40 -12.81
CA PHE A 70 -6.23 3.10 -13.27
C PHE A 70 -6.91 2.32 -14.39
N GLU A 71 -8.24 2.33 -14.37
CA GLU A 71 -9.07 1.80 -15.46
C GLU A 71 -10.15 2.83 -15.78
N GLN A 72 -10.29 3.21 -17.04
CA GLN A 72 -11.25 4.25 -17.47
C GLN A 72 -11.11 5.54 -16.63
N ASP A 73 -9.87 5.99 -16.40
CA ASP A 73 -9.54 7.18 -15.62
C ASP A 73 -9.97 7.13 -14.14
N LYS A 74 -10.18 5.93 -13.60
CA LYS A 74 -10.60 5.70 -12.23
C LYS A 74 -9.64 4.77 -11.51
N LEU A 75 -9.20 5.15 -10.31
CA LEU A 75 -8.33 4.34 -9.49
C LEU A 75 -8.99 3.00 -9.15
N LYS A 76 -8.36 1.91 -9.57
CA LYS A 76 -8.81 0.54 -9.31
C LYS A 76 -7.98 -0.18 -8.28
N GLY A 77 -6.68 0.08 -8.27
CA GLY A 77 -5.76 -0.62 -7.40
C GLY A 77 -4.58 0.22 -6.98
N ILE A 78 -4.02 -0.14 -5.83
CA ILE A 78 -2.74 0.37 -5.34
C ILE A 78 -1.88 -0.83 -4.98
N THR A 79 -0.73 -0.96 -5.62
CA THR A 79 0.21 -2.05 -5.38
C THR A 79 1.47 -1.51 -4.72
N LEU A 80 1.79 -2.00 -3.53
CA LEU A 80 3.06 -1.77 -2.85
C LEU A 80 3.95 -2.99 -3.04
N ARG A 81 5.21 -2.76 -3.40
CA ARG A 81 6.21 -3.82 -3.58
C ARG A 81 7.48 -3.47 -2.84
N SER A 82 8.00 -4.40 -2.06
CA SER A 82 9.32 -4.31 -1.44
C SER A 82 10.14 -5.55 -1.80
N GLN A 83 11.40 -5.34 -2.17
CA GLN A 83 12.37 -6.39 -2.40
C GLN A 83 13.20 -6.58 -1.13
N ALA A 84 13.10 -7.75 -0.51
CA ALA A 84 13.96 -8.11 0.61
C ALA A 84 15.28 -8.74 0.11
N ALA A 85 16.34 -8.67 0.91
CA ALA A 85 17.62 -9.29 0.55
C ALA A 85 17.56 -10.81 0.73
N THR A 86 16.72 -11.30 1.66
CA THR A 86 16.55 -12.73 1.92
C THR A 86 15.08 -13.14 2.08
N ALA A 87 14.80 -14.43 1.93
CA ALA A 87 13.46 -14.97 2.15
C ALA A 87 13.00 -14.85 3.61
N ASN A 88 13.92 -14.88 4.57
CA ASN A 88 13.60 -14.69 5.98
C ASN A 88 13.20 -13.24 6.27
N GLU A 89 13.89 -12.26 5.68
CA GLU A 89 13.50 -10.86 5.77
C GLU A 89 12.13 -10.60 5.12
N ALA A 90 11.87 -11.15 3.93
CA ALA A 90 10.57 -11.03 3.28
C ALA A 90 9.45 -11.59 4.17
N ARG A 91 9.68 -12.76 4.78
CA ARG A 91 8.74 -13.38 5.72
C ARG A 91 8.53 -12.53 6.97
N ALA A 92 9.59 -12.00 7.57
CA ALA A 92 9.51 -11.14 8.75
C ALA A 92 8.75 -9.84 8.45
N LEU A 93 9.01 -9.21 7.31
CA LEU A 93 8.28 -8.02 6.86
C LEU A 93 6.79 -8.33 6.64
N ALA A 94 6.48 -9.43 5.95
CA ALA A 94 5.10 -9.86 5.74
C ALA A 94 4.37 -10.21 7.05
N GLN A 95 5.07 -10.74 8.08
CA GLN A 95 4.48 -10.94 9.41
C GLN A 95 4.16 -9.62 10.11
N ARG A 96 5.05 -8.62 10.05
CA ARG A 96 4.78 -7.28 10.61
C ARG A 96 3.59 -6.63 9.90
N LEU A 97 3.54 -6.70 8.57
CA LEU A 97 2.39 -6.23 7.78
C LEU A 97 1.11 -6.96 8.16
N THR A 98 1.17 -8.28 8.37
CA THR A 98 0.00 -9.06 8.82
C THR A 98 -0.55 -8.52 10.14
N ALA A 99 0.31 -8.20 11.11
CA ALA A 99 -0.13 -7.64 12.39
C ALA A 99 -0.83 -6.29 12.20
N SER A 100 -0.27 -5.39 11.39
CA SER A 100 -0.88 -4.09 11.07
C SER A 100 -2.21 -4.23 10.33
N LEU A 101 -2.26 -5.10 9.31
CA LEU A 101 -3.47 -5.37 8.54
C LEU A 101 -4.57 -5.98 9.41
N ARG A 102 -4.21 -6.91 10.30
CA ARG A 102 -5.15 -7.50 11.25
C ARG A 102 -5.73 -6.47 12.20
N SER A 103 -4.90 -5.56 12.71
CA SER A 103 -5.37 -4.48 13.58
C SER A 103 -6.33 -3.52 12.87
N ARG A 104 -6.18 -3.33 11.55
CA ARG A 104 -6.99 -2.36 10.79
C ARG A 104 -8.24 -2.97 10.15
N TYR A 105 -8.17 -4.22 9.72
CA TYR A 105 -9.20 -4.89 8.92
C TYR A 105 -9.81 -6.12 9.60
N GLY A 106 -9.32 -6.50 10.78
CA GLY A 106 -9.77 -7.71 11.47
C GLY A 106 -9.11 -8.98 10.93
N LEU A 107 -9.81 -10.11 11.05
CA LEU A 107 -9.25 -11.41 10.68
C LEU A 107 -9.12 -11.57 9.16
N GLU A 108 -8.08 -12.28 8.74
CA GLU A 108 -7.88 -12.67 7.35
C GLU A 108 -8.99 -13.60 6.87
N ILE A 109 -9.46 -13.41 5.63
CA ILE A 109 -10.37 -14.34 4.97
C ILE A 109 -9.57 -15.57 4.51
N SER A 110 -10.11 -16.77 4.73
CA SER A 110 -9.43 -18.02 4.40
C SER A 110 -9.06 -18.07 2.91
N THR A 111 -7.78 -18.25 2.60
CA THR A 111 -7.25 -18.40 1.23
C THR A 111 -7.15 -19.87 0.78
N LYS A 112 -7.64 -20.84 1.60
CA LYS A 112 -7.45 -22.30 1.43
C LYS A 112 -7.91 -22.93 0.10
N SER A 113 -8.56 -22.18 -0.79
CA SER A 113 -9.10 -22.72 -2.06
C SER A 113 -8.20 -22.57 -3.28
N ARG A 114 -7.06 -21.86 -3.22
CA ARG A 114 -6.21 -21.67 -4.41
C ARG A 114 -4.95 -22.52 -4.37
N GLN A 115 -5.04 -23.69 -5.01
CA GLN A 115 -3.90 -24.45 -5.51
C GLN A 115 -3.32 -23.71 -6.72
N ASP A 116 -2.32 -22.85 -6.51
CA ASP A 116 -1.48 -22.32 -7.58
C ASP A 116 -0.10 -22.06 -6.97
N ASP A 117 0.83 -23.04 -7.07
CA ASP A 117 2.29 -22.94 -6.84
C ASP A 117 2.81 -21.81 -5.93
N VAL A 118 2.19 -21.61 -4.76
CA VAL A 118 2.67 -20.66 -3.76
C VAL A 118 3.74 -21.38 -2.96
N ILE A 119 5.00 -20.97 -3.14
CA ILE A 119 6.11 -21.29 -2.24
C ILE A 119 5.59 -21.19 -0.79
N PRO A 120 5.84 -22.14 0.13
CA PRO A 120 5.39 -22.05 1.51
C PRO A 120 5.77 -20.70 2.13
N GLY A 121 4.79 -19.80 2.17
CA GLY A 121 5.05 -18.38 2.10
C GLY A 121 3.73 -17.64 2.25
N ILE A 122 3.78 -16.50 2.91
CA ILE A 122 2.60 -15.78 3.39
C ILE A 122 1.74 -15.34 2.18
N ASP A 123 0.51 -15.86 2.11
CA ASP A 123 -0.56 -15.41 1.20
C ASP A 123 -1.83 -15.20 2.05
N ARG A 124 -2.20 -13.94 2.26
CA ARG A 124 -3.30 -13.53 3.15
C ARG A 124 -4.17 -12.50 2.48
N LYS A 125 -5.48 -12.62 2.68
CA LYS A 125 -6.45 -11.67 2.16
C LYS A 125 -7.32 -11.10 3.27
N TRP A 126 -7.77 -9.88 3.06
CA TRP A 126 -8.80 -9.22 3.84
C TRP A 126 -9.84 -8.61 2.89
N SER A 127 -11.07 -8.49 3.36
CA SER A 127 -12.10 -7.68 2.71
C SER A 127 -12.58 -6.62 3.71
N SER A 128 -12.75 -5.40 3.23
CA SER A 128 -13.20 -4.25 3.99
C SER A 128 -14.14 -3.42 3.13
N ARG A 129 -15.45 -3.53 3.40
CA ARG A 129 -16.62 -2.82 2.80
C ARG A 129 -16.63 -2.61 1.28
N LYS A 130 -15.64 -1.92 0.73
CA LYS A 130 -15.47 -1.56 -0.69
C LYS A 130 -14.07 -1.87 -1.22
N SER A 131 -13.29 -2.68 -0.52
CA SER A 131 -11.91 -2.97 -0.87
C SER A 131 -11.50 -4.37 -0.46
N SER A 132 -10.69 -5.01 -1.29
CA SER A 132 -9.97 -6.22 -0.96
C SER A 132 -8.49 -5.91 -0.81
N ILE A 133 -7.84 -6.60 0.12
CA ILE A 133 -6.44 -6.41 0.45
C ILE A 133 -5.76 -7.76 0.35
N HIS A 134 -4.66 -7.82 -0.39
CA HIS A 134 -3.93 -9.05 -0.61
C HIS A 134 -2.45 -8.85 -0.28
N LEU A 135 -1.97 -9.58 0.71
CA LEU A 135 -0.55 -9.64 1.09
C LEU A 135 0.04 -10.96 0.60
N GLN A 136 1.13 -10.87 -0.15
CA GLN A 136 1.85 -12.04 -0.67
C GLN A 136 3.36 -11.88 -0.51
N VAL A 137 4.05 -13.00 -0.31
CA VAL A 137 5.49 -13.12 -0.60
C VAL A 137 5.63 -13.90 -1.90
N VAL A 138 6.06 -13.24 -2.96
CA VAL A 138 6.27 -13.85 -4.29
C VAL A 138 7.76 -14.06 -4.53
N GLU A 139 8.10 -15.12 -5.27
CA GLU A 139 9.49 -15.44 -5.65
C GLU A 139 10.46 -15.50 -4.45
N GLY A 140 9.92 -15.87 -3.27
CA GLY A 140 10.66 -16.01 -2.03
C GLY A 140 11.16 -14.71 -1.38
N SER A 141 11.24 -13.58 -2.10
CA SER A 141 11.93 -12.38 -1.63
C SER A 141 11.17 -11.06 -1.87
N VAL A 142 10.10 -11.08 -2.66
CA VAL A 142 9.30 -9.88 -2.94
C VAL A 142 8.05 -9.88 -2.07
N VAL A 143 7.91 -8.87 -1.22
CA VAL A 143 6.66 -8.63 -0.47
C VAL A 143 5.77 -7.74 -1.31
N ARG A 144 4.59 -8.24 -1.67
CA ARG A 144 3.56 -7.52 -2.41
C ARG A 144 2.33 -7.30 -1.54
N LEU A 145 1.86 -6.08 -1.50
CA LEU A 145 0.63 -5.70 -0.82
C LEU A 145 -0.26 -4.93 -1.80
N HIS A 146 -1.40 -5.50 -2.14
CA HIS A 146 -2.30 -4.97 -3.15
C HIS A 146 -3.63 -4.59 -2.52
N TYR A 147 -4.05 -3.34 -2.72
CA TYR A 147 -5.37 -2.82 -2.40
C TYR A 147 -6.16 -2.72 -3.68
N GLN A 148 -7.32 -3.36 -3.74
CA GLN A 148 -8.20 -3.29 -4.89
C GLN A 148 -9.56 -2.77 -4.44
N ALA A 149 -10.07 -1.74 -5.11
CA ALA A 149 -11.45 -1.33 -4.93
C ALA A 149 -12.38 -2.46 -5.40
N GLU A 150 -13.27 -2.92 -4.52
CA GLU A 150 -14.34 -3.81 -4.95
C GLU A 150 -15.30 -2.97 -5.81
N ALA A 151 -15.50 -3.40 -7.06
CA ALA A 151 -16.58 -2.85 -7.86
C ALA A 151 -17.87 -3.11 -7.08
N THR A 152 -18.64 -2.07 -6.77
CA THR A 152 -20.03 -2.23 -6.39
C THR A 152 -20.65 -3.06 -7.51
N ARG A 153 -20.95 -4.34 -7.26
CA ARG A 153 -21.82 -5.09 -8.17
C ARG A 153 -23.06 -4.23 -8.28
N SER A 154 -23.27 -3.59 -9.43
CA SER A 154 -24.57 -3.05 -9.75
C SER A 154 -25.54 -4.21 -9.55
N ALA A 155 -26.48 -4.05 -8.62
CA ALA A 155 -27.64 -4.92 -8.53
C ALA A 155 -28.41 -4.73 -9.84
N SER A 156 -27.99 -5.47 -10.85
CA SER A 156 -28.54 -5.44 -12.20
C SER A 156 -28.36 -6.83 -12.76
N GLN A 157 -29.06 -7.77 -12.13
CA GLN A 157 -29.52 -9.04 -12.70
C GLN A 157 -30.26 -9.82 -11.60
N LEU A 158 -31.49 -9.41 -11.33
CA LEU A 158 -32.62 -10.30 -11.08
C LEU A 158 -33.86 -9.63 -11.66
#